data_AF-A0A8S3QVT5-F1
#
_entry.id   AF-A0A8S3QVT5-F1
#
_cell.length_a   1.000
_cell.length_b   1.000
_cell.length_c   1.000
_cell.angle_alpha   90.00
_cell.angle_beta   90.00
_cell.angle_gamma   90.00
#
_symmetry.space_group_name_H-M   'P 1'
#
loop_
_entity.id
_entity.type
_entity.pdbx_description
1 polymer ?
#
loop_
_entity_poly.entity_id
_entity_poly.type
_entity_poly.pdbx_seq_one_letter_code
_entity_poly.pdbx_strand_id
1 'polypeptide(L)'
;MTPLVTTESQVEPPVTSQQPNQSLEQAKKDIETMLKSNVDLHDKQKYATLFLWDFAGDEEFYHTHQTFYPQMQFILLLQNSMRLATKKHKLKMQIDVKNYIPTFAPNLFQLWMDSIHCYSRLEEDGHRSDVNEKTSDDLDPPIVIVGTWKDALISDVQEIDDACSESILKYTENMSEDELRHIRQEYFISNTEDDPSVFQQIRENILNLARKMKTWNKDYPLKFIQLETRLQEKKKELPIISFQEIQNIASDTPKPLNDEELRLFLEFHHEIRALVYFKDLPSYIILDTQWLSDAFRYIVTAKKFRAISIKNRKKWDELYSRGKLHSEVLEDIFKKENSFSKHKGSYSERHGEI
;
A
#
# COMPACT_ATOMS: atom_id res chain seq x y z
N MET A 1 75.10 -38.89 17.72
CA MET A 1 75.16 -39.71 18.94
C MET A 1 74.08 -39.22 19.90
N THR A 2 73.36 -40.18 20.46
CA THR A 2 72.15 -40.12 21.29
C THR A 2 72.40 -39.47 22.68
N PRO A 3 71.39 -39.35 23.59
CA PRO A 3 70.69 -38.11 23.95
C PRO A 3 70.81 -37.76 25.46
N LEU A 4 70.05 -36.76 25.94
CA LEU A 4 69.55 -36.69 27.32
C LEU A 4 68.22 -35.88 27.29
N VAL A 5 67.08 -36.57 27.16
CA VAL A 5 66.13 -36.91 28.24
C VAL A 5 65.54 -35.66 28.92
N THR A 6 64.29 -35.36 28.58
CA THR A 6 63.42 -34.46 29.34
C THR A 6 62.13 -35.22 29.64
N THR A 7 61.81 -35.27 30.93
CA THR A 7 60.74 -36.04 31.57
C THR A 7 59.35 -35.47 31.27
N GLU A 8 58.39 -36.38 31.13
CA GLU A 8 56.96 -36.16 30.98
C GLU A 8 56.37 -35.35 32.14
N SER A 9 55.51 -34.38 31.82
CA SER A 9 54.41 -33.94 32.67
C SER A 9 53.19 -33.71 31.78
N GLN A 10 52.06 -34.20 32.27
CA GLN A 10 50.81 -34.39 31.54
C GLN A 10 50.25 -33.10 30.95
N VAL A 11 49.77 -33.20 29.71
CA VAL A 11 48.97 -32.18 29.04
C VAL A 11 47.51 -32.39 29.45
N GLU A 12 46.97 -31.48 30.27
CA GLU A 12 45.54 -31.20 30.31
C GLU A 12 45.28 -29.90 29.54
N PRO A 13 44.35 -29.88 28.56
CA PRO A 13 43.92 -28.63 27.93
C PRO A 13 42.80 -27.99 28.78
N PRO A 14 42.82 -26.66 29.05
CA PRO A 14 41.59 -26.00 29.46
C PRO A 14 40.75 -25.78 28.20
N VAL A 15 39.78 -26.66 28.03
CA VAL A 15 38.55 -26.40 27.27
C VAL A 15 37.94 -25.12 27.82
N THR A 16 37.82 -24.07 27.00
CA THR A 16 36.80 -23.05 27.20
C THR A 16 35.92 -23.03 25.96
N SER A 17 35.02 -24.00 25.94
CA SER A 17 33.76 -23.95 25.20
C SER A 17 33.03 -22.66 25.61
N GLN A 18 33.05 -21.66 24.74
CA GLN A 18 32.11 -20.54 24.84
C GLN A 18 30.69 -21.11 24.74
N GLN A 19 29.91 -20.95 25.81
CA GLN A 19 28.54 -21.43 25.90
C GLN A 19 27.64 -20.64 24.93
N PRO A 20 26.90 -21.30 24.01
CA PRO A 20 25.95 -20.64 23.11
C PRO A 20 24.75 -20.01 23.83
N ASN A 21 24.47 -20.43 25.07
CA ASN A 21 23.22 -20.13 25.79
C ASN A 21 23.11 -18.71 26.37
N GLN A 22 24.21 -17.98 26.59
CA GLN A 22 24.12 -16.58 27.08
C GLN A 22 23.63 -15.61 26.00
N SER A 23 23.89 -15.89 24.72
CA SER A 23 23.45 -15.03 23.61
C SER A 23 21.93 -15.08 23.38
N LEU A 24 21.33 -16.26 23.58
CA LEU A 24 19.92 -16.49 23.30
C LEU A 24 19.00 -15.89 24.38
N GLU A 25 19.36 -16.01 25.66
CA GLU A 25 18.57 -15.45 26.75
C GLU A 25 18.63 -13.92 26.80
N GLN A 26 19.80 -13.34 26.46
CA GLN A 26 19.90 -11.89 26.28
C GLN A 26 19.10 -11.43 25.06
N ALA A 27 19.19 -12.15 23.93
CA ALA A 27 18.37 -11.85 22.76
C ALA A 27 16.87 -11.92 23.09
N LYS A 28 16.40 -12.95 23.82
CA LYS A 28 15.00 -13.05 24.28
C LYS A 28 14.59 -11.88 25.17
N LYS A 29 15.43 -11.47 26.13
CA LYS A 29 15.16 -10.30 26.97
C LYS A 29 15.10 -9.01 26.18
N ASP A 30 15.99 -8.82 25.21
CA ASP A 30 15.96 -7.66 24.32
C ASP A 30 14.67 -7.66 23.50
N ILE A 31 14.27 -8.81 22.94
CA ILE A 31 13.05 -8.99 22.17
C ILE A 31 11.82 -8.73 23.03
N GLU A 32 11.75 -9.27 24.24
CA GLU A 32 10.67 -8.98 25.18
C GLU A 32 10.60 -7.50 25.54
N THR A 33 11.75 -6.84 25.75
CA THR A 33 11.79 -5.41 26.05
C THR A 33 11.31 -4.57 24.86
N MET A 34 11.72 -4.97 23.64
CA MET A 34 11.30 -4.33 22.38
C MET A 34 9.81 -4.52 22.08
N LEU A 35 9.24 -5.67 22.43
CA LEU A 35 7.82 -5.96 22.21
C LEU A 35 6.95 -5.37 23.31
N LYS A 36 7.35 -5.42 24.60
CA LYS A 36 6.57 -4.89 25.74
C LYS A 36 6.29 -3.39 25.65
N SER A 37 7.12 -2.62 24.93
CA SER A 37 6.86 -1.19 24.73
C SER A 37 5.76 -0.92 23.69
N ASN A 38 5.47 -1.88 22.81
CA ASN A 38 4.65 -1.66 21.60
C ASN A 38 3.49 -2.67 21.44
N VAL A 39 3.50 -3.81 22.14
CA VAL A 39 2.55 -4.93 21.99
C VAL A 39 2.28 -5.59 23.35
N ASP A 40 1.01 -5.88 23.65
CA ASP A 40 0.64 -6.68 24.83
C ASP A 40 1.00 -8.15 24.60
N LEU A 41 2.07 -8.62 25.25
CA LEU A 41 2.55 -10.00 25.16
C LEU A 41 1.63 -11.03 25.85
N HIS A 42 0.67 -10.59 26.66
CA HIS A 42 -0.31 -11.48 27.27
C HIS A 42 -1.52 -11.74 26.38
N ASP A 43 -1.67 -10.96 25.30
CA ASP A 43 -2.70 -11.18 24.32
C ASP A 43 -2.32 -12.33 23.38
N LYS A 44 -3.06 -13.43 23.49
CA LYS A 44 -2.89 -14.62 22.64
C LYS A 44 -3.70 -14.54 21.34
N GLN A 45 -4.44 -13.46 21.12
CA GLN A 45 -5.19 -13.27 19.89
C GLN A 45 -4.24 -12.94 18.73
N LYS A 46 -4.55 -13.50 17.56
CA LYS A 46 -3.85 -13.17 16.32
C LYS A 46 -4.55 -12.00 15.66
N TYR A 47 -3.88 -10.86 15.61
CA TYR A 47 -4.38 -9.66 14.94
C TYR A 47 -3.81 -9.54 13.53
N ALA A 48 -4.60 -8.92 12.66
CA ALA A 48 -4.18 -8.49 11.33
C ALA A 48 -4.37 -6.98 11.24
N THR A 49 -3.34 -6.26 10.82
CA THR A 49 -3.48 -4.84 10.51
C THR A 49 -3.99 -4.68 9.08
N LEU A 50 -5.09 -3.95 8.92
CA LEU A 50 -5.65 -3.62 7.60
C LEU A 50 -5.40 -2.14 7.31
N PHE A 51 -4.76 -1.86 6.18
CA PHE A 51 -4.63 -0.50 5.65
C PHE A 51 -5.67 -0.31 4.54
N LEU A 52 -6.61 0.61 4.76
CA LEU A 52 -7.65 0.94 3.79
C LEU A 52 -7.23 2.18 3.00
N TRP A 53 -7.25 2.04 1.68
CA TRP A 53 -6.95 3.13 0.75
C TRP A 53 -8.18 3.45 -0.08
N ASP A 54 -8.62 4.71 -0.02
CA ASP A 54 -9.68 5.23 -0.87
C ASP A 54 -9.06 6.13 -1.94
N PHE A 55 -8.87 5.54 -3.11
CA PHE A 55 -8.37 6.22 -4.29
C PHE A 55 -9.57 6.76 -5.07
N ALA A 56 -9.62 8.08 -5.25
CA ALA A 56 -10.70 8.73 -5.99
C ALA A 56 -10.97 8.01 -7.32
N GLY A 57 -12.21 7.60 -7.56
CA GLY A 57 -12.61 6.81 -8.73
C GLY A 57 -12.66 7.59 -10.05
N ASP A 58 -12.18 8.83 -10.07
CA ASP A 58 -12.15 9.65 -11.28
C ASP A 58 -10.91 9.33 -12.13
N GLU A 59 -11.07 9.30 -13.44
CA GLU A 59 -10.01 9.00 -14.42
C GLU A 59 -8.77 9.91 -14.25
N GLU A 60 -8.98 11.15 -13.78
CA GLU A 60 -7.90 12.12 -13.58
C GLU A 60 -6.89 11.69 -12.49
N PHE A 61 -7.30 10.85 -11.54
CA PHE A 61 -6.44 10.35 -10.45
C PHE A 61 -5.72 9.05 -10.82
N TYR A 62 -6.16 8.38 -11.88
CA TYR A 62 -5.67 7.07 -12.29
C TYR A 62 -4.14 7.02 -12.43
N HIS A 63 -3.53 8.06 -13.01
CA HIS A 63 -2.07 8.12 -13.21
C HIS A 63 -1.26 8.29 -11.93
N THR A 64 -1.91 8.64 -10.81
CA THR A 64 -1.26 8.78 -9.50
C THR A 64 -1.27 7.48 -8.71
N HIS A 65 -2.17 6.57 -9.06
CA HIS A 65 -2.38 5.31 -8.37
C HIS A 65 -1.15 4.42 -8.44
N GLN A 66 -0.48 4.34 -9.60
CA GLN A 66 0.73 3.55 -9.81
C GLN A 66 1.83 3.76 -8.75
N THR A 67 1.91 4.94 -8.13
CA THR A 67 2.86 5.23 -7.06
C THR A 67 2.63 4.38 -5.80
N PHE A 68 1.40 3.92 -5.59
CA PHE A 68 0.97 3.19 -4.41
C PHE A 68 0.70 1.70 -4.69
N TYR A 69 0.82 1.27 -5.94
CA TYR A 69 0.45 -0.09 -6.37
C TYR A 69 1.47 -1.21 -6.14
N PRO A 70 2.80 -1.00 -6.24
CA PRO A 70 3.69 -2.16 -6.27
C PRO A 70 3.63 -2.93 -4.94
N GLN A 71 3.66 -4.26 -5.01
CA GLN A 71 3.54 -5.24 -3.91
C GLN A 71 2.30 -5.22 -3.01
N MET A 72 1.32 -4.36 -3.27
CA MET A 72 0.12 -4.31 -2.46
C MET A 72 -0.82 -5.47 -2.77
N GLN A 73 -1.15 -6.14 -1.68
CA GLN A 73 -2.11 -7.21 -1.57
C GLN A 73 -3.53 -6.62 -1.46
N PHE A 74 -3.99 -5.99 -2.54
CA PHE A 74 -5.26 -5.29 -2.51
C PHE A 74 -6.43 -6.27 -2.41
N ILE A 75 -7.52 -5.80 -1.82
CA ILE A 75 -8.86 -6.28 -2.09
C ILE A 75 -9.60 -5.07 -2.66
N LEU A 76 -9.87 -5.09 -3.97
CA LEU A 76 -10.52 -3.96 -4.63
C LEU A 76 -12.04 -4.06 -4.52
N LEU A 77 -12.64 -3.18 -3.71
CA LEU A 77 -14.08 -3.01 -3.59
C LEU A 77 -14.62 -2.15 -4.74
N LEU A 78 -15.14 -2.78 -5.78
CA LEU A 78 -15.70 -2.06 -6.93
C LEU A 78 -17.14 -1.65 -6.71
N GLN A 79 -17.33 -0.35 -6.45
CA GLN A 79 -18.64 0.28 -6.32
C GLN A 79 -19.35 0.35 -7.68
N ASN A 80 -20.64 0.00 -7.72
CA ASN A 80 -21.62 0.29 -8.79
C ASN A 80 -21.79 -0.71 -9.97
N SER A 81 -21.72 -2.02 -9.71
CA SER A 81 -22.17 -3.05 -10.69
C SER A 81 -23.67 -2.98 -11.03
N MET A 82 -24.50 -2.41 -10.14
CA MET A 82 -25.96 -2.34 -10.27
C MET A 82 -26.48 -1.50 -11.46
N ARG A 83 -25.68 -0.57 -12.00
CA ARG A 83 -26.10 0.29 -13.12
C ARG A 83 -26.24 -0.49 -14.44
N LEU A 84 -25.51 -1.59 -14.65
CA LEU A 84 -25.71 -2.45 -15.82
C LEU A 84 -26.96 -3.31 -15.69
N ALA A 85 -27.25 -3.80 -14.48
CA ALA A 85 -28.45 -4.59 -14.20
C ALA A 85 -29.71 -3.81 -14.63
N THR A 86 -29.79 -2.52 -14.29
CA THR A 86 -30.91 -1.64 -14.70
C THR A 86 -31.04 -1.46 -16.22
N LYS A 87 -29.93 -1.30 -16.94
CA LYS A 87 -29.94 -1.11 -18.41
C LYS A 87 -30.36 -2.38 -19.14
N LYS A 88 -29.85 -3.54 -18.73
CA LYS A 88 -30.07 -4.83 -19.42
C LYS A 88 -31.44 -5.41 -19.09
N HIS A 89 -31.77 -5.48 -17.80
CA HIS A 89 -33.00 -6.12 -17.32
C HIS A 89 -34.18 -5.16 -17.20
N LYS A 90 -33.99 -3.88 -17.55
CA LYS A 90 -35.00 -2.82 -17.43
C LYS A 90 -35.54 -2.67 -15.99
N LEU A 91 -34.72 -3.05 -15.00
CA LEU A 91 -35.06 -2.88 -13.59
C LEU A 91 -35.23 -1.40 -13.29
N LYS A 92 -36.29 -1.06 -12.55
CA LYS A 92 -36.55 0.32 -12.14
C LYS A 92 -35.70 0.64 -10.90
N MET A 93 -35.23 1.87 -10.80
CA MET A 93 -34.59 2.38 -9.59
C MET A 93 -35.58 3.23 -8.79
N GLN A 94 -35.51 3.18 -7.46
CA GLN A 94 -36.32 4.05 -6.58
C GLN A 94 -35.96 5.53 -6.71
N ILE A 95 -34.73 5.83 -7.13
CA ILE A 95 -34.19 7.19 -7.27
C ILE A 95 -33.85 7.43 -8.75
N ASP A 96 -34.08 8.65 -9.27
CA ASP A 96 -33.63 9.02 -10.62
C ASP A 96 -32.12 9.28 -10.63
N VAL A 97 -31.37 8.20 -10.84
CA VAL A 97 -29.91 8.14 -10.74
C VAL A 97 -29.20 8.88 -11.89
N LYS A 98 -29.93 9.29 -12.94
CA LYS A 98 -29.36 10.07 -14.05
C LYS A 98 -28.75 11.40 -13.62
N ASN A 99 -29.22 11.99 -12.51
CA ASN A 99 -28.75 13.28 -12.01
C ASN A 99 -27.66 13.18 -10.93
N TYR A 100 -27.47 12.01 -10.31
CA TYR A 100 -26.55 11.82 -9.19
C TYR A 100 -25.25 11.10 -9.56
N ILE A 101 -25.27 10.30 -10.62
CA ILE A 101 -24.09 9.54 -11.04
C ILE A 101 -23.58 10.17 -12.33
N PRO A 102 -22.42 10.86 -12.31
CA PRO A 102 -21.72 11.30 -13.50
C PRO A 102 -21.69 10.14 -14.49
N THR A 103 -21.79 10.43 -15.79
CA THR A 103 -21.72 9.43 -16.85
C THR A 103 -20.46 8.58 -16.63
N PHE A 104 -20.62 7.44 -15.97
CA PHE A 104 -19.52 6.54 -15.66
C PHE A 104 -18.90 6.20 -17.00
N ALA A 105 -17.62 6.51 -17.17
CA ALA A 105 -16.88 6.04 -18.33
C ALA A 105 -17.07 4.52 -18.32
N PRO A 106 -17.72 3.92 -19.34
CA PRO A 106 -18.03 2.48 -19.34
C PRO A 106 -16.80 1.59 -19.20
N ASN A 107 -15.60 2.18 -19.24
CA ASN A 107 -14.31 1.52 -19.18
C ASN A 107 -13.62 1.62 -17.82
N LEU A 108 -14.20 2.26 -16.79
CA LEU A 108 -13.48 2.43 -15.51
C LEU A 108 -13.21 1.08 -14.82
N PHE A 109 -14.18 0.15 -14.83
CA PHE A 109 -13.96 -1.21 -14.29
C PHE A 109 -12.80 -1.92 -15.01
N GLN A 110 -12.82 -1.90 -16.35
CA GLN A 110 -11.74 -2.46 -17.16
C GLN A 110 -10.41 -1.77 -16.87
N LEU A 111 -10.40 -0.43 -16.74
CA LEU A 111 -9.21 0.35 -16.42
C LEU A 111 -8.61 -0.07 -15.06
N TRP A 112 -9.44 -0.29 -14.03
CA TRP A 112 -8.95 -0.79 -12.74
C TRP A 112 -8.38 -2.21 -12.84
N MET A 113 -9.05 -3.10 -13.58
CA MET A 113 -8.58 -4.47 -13.79
C MET A 113 -7.26 -4.49 -14.57
N ASP A 114 -7.18 -3.75 -15.69
CA ASP A 114 -5.98 -3.57 -16.49
C ASP A 114 -4.83 -3.02 -15.65
N SER A 115 -5.11 -2.01 -14.82
CA SER A 115 -4.13 -1.41 -13.91
C SER A 115 -3.57 -2.44 -12.95
N ILE A 116 -4.45 -3.13 -12.22
CA ILE A 116 -4.05 -4.11 -11.22
C ILE A 116 -3.22 -5.21 -11.89
N HIS A 117 -3.70 -5.73 -13.01
CA HIS A 117 -3.02 -6.79 -13.75
C HIS A 117 -1.66 -6.35 -14.32
N CYS A 118 -1.57 -5.12 -14.85
CA CYS A 118 -0.33 -4.59 -15.39
C CYS A 118 0.71 -4.37 -14.28
N TYR A 119 0.33 -3.70 -13.19
CA TYR A 119 1.26 -3.38 -12.11
C TYR A 119 1.62 -4.59 -11.24
N SER A 120 0.78 -5.63 -11.18
CA SER A 120 1.15 -6.89 -10.51
C SER A 120 2.23 -7.68 -11.28
N ARG A 121 2.24 -7.59 -12.61
CA ARG A 121 3.17 -8.35 -13.47
C ARG A 121 4.55 -7.74 -13.64
N LEU A 122 4.68 -6.41 -13.57
CA LEU A 122 5.97 -5.71 -13.74
C LEU A 122 7.04 -6.17 -12.73
N GLU A 123 6.64 -6.83 -11.64
CA GLU A 123 7.56 -7.35 -10.62
C GLU A 123 7.93 -8.83 -10.80
N GLU A 124 7.11 -9.64 -11.51
CA GLU A 124 7.44 -11.06 -11.77
C GLU A 124 8.62 -11.21 -12.76
N ASP A 125 8.77 -10.28 -13.70
CA ASP A 125 9.87 -10.31 -14.67
C ASP A 125 11.24 -9.91 -14.07
N GLY A 126 11.27 -9.30 -12.87
CA GLY A 126 12.49 -9.01 -12.13
C GLY A 126 13.02 -10.17 -11.28
N HIS A 127 12.16 -11.16 -10.99
CA HIS A 127 12.45 -12.30 -10.11
C HIS A 127 11.90 -13.61 -10.68
N ARG A 128 12.24 -13.95 -11.92
CA ARG A 128 12.07 -15.31 -12.44
C ARG A 128 13.03 -16.27 -11.73
N SER A 129 12.69 -16.69 -10.52
CA SER A 129 13.26 -17.89 -9.92
C SER A 129 12.55 -19.11 -10.50
N ASP A 130 13.31 -19.94 -11.21
CA ASP A 130 12.94 -21.29 -11.65
C ASP A 130 12.53 -22.15 -10.44
N VAL A 131 11.24 -22.20 -10.08
CA VAL A 131 10.75 -23.26 -9.19
C VAL A 131 9.36 -23.72 -9.61
N ASN A 132 9.31 -25.01 -9.97
CA ASN A 132 8.11 -25.84 -10.11
C ASN A 132 7.33 -25.96 -8.78
N GLU A 133 6.74 -24.87 -8.28
CA GLU A 133 5.63 -24.98 -7.34
C GLU A 133 4.35 -25.06 -8.15
N LYS A 134 3.48 -26.04 -7.82
CA LYS A 134 2.16 -26.19 -8.42
C LYS A 134 1.40 -24.89 -8.19
N THR A 135 1.41 -24.02 -9.19
CA THR A 135 0.80 -22.70 -9.11
C THR A 135 -0.69 -22.92 -8.99
N SER A 136 -1.25 -22.47 -7.88
CA SER A 136 -2.64 -22.09 -7.80
C SER A 136 -3.09 -21.42 -9.11
N ASP A 137 -4.25 -21.79 -9.64
CA ASP A 137 -4.83 -21.12 -10.81
C ASP A 137 -5.09 -19.63 -10.53
N ASP A 138 -5.05 -19.16 -9.29
CA ASP A 138 -5.23 -17.75 -8.92
C ASP A 138 -3.96 -16.87 -9.06
N LEU A 139 -4.10 -15.62 -9.52
CA LEU A 139 -3.04 -14.58 -9.57
C LEU A 139 -3.16 -13.52 -8.47
N ASP A 140 -2.04 -13.14 -7.84
CA ASP A 140 -2.02 -12.03 -6.87
C ASP A 140 -1.95 -10.65 -7.59
N PRO A 141 -2.62 -9.60 -7.09
CA PRO A 141 -3.45 -9.59 -5.88
C PRO A 141 -4.89 -10.09 -6.15
N PRO A 142 -5.57 -10.66 -5.14
CA PRO A 142 -6.96 -11.08 -5.23
C PRO A 142 -7.92 -9.88 -5.28
N ILE A 143 -9.02 -10.01 -6.01
CA ILE A 143 -10.05 -8.97 -6.14
C ILE A 143 -11.37 -9.52 -5.58
N VAL A 144 -11.99 -8.76 -4.69
CA VAL A 144 -13.34 -9.04 -4.16
C VAL A 144 -14.28 -7.95 -4.64
N ILE A 145 -15.13 -8.29 -5.60
CA ILE A 145 -16.09 -7.33 -6.17
C ILE A 145 -17.24 -7.17 -5.17
N VAL A 146 -17.57 -5.93 -4.80
CA VAL A 146 -18.72 -5.65 -3.95
C VAL A 146 -19.64 -4.62 -4.61
N GLY A 147 -20.69 -5.13 -5.24
CA GLY A 147 -21.78 -4.31 -5.75
C GLY A 147 -22.60 -3.72 -4.61
N THR A 148 -22.71 -2.40 -4.55
CA THR A 148 -23.49 -1.67 -3.55
C THR A 148 -24.77 -1.11 -4.17
N TRP A 149 -25.70 -0.58 -3.36
CA TRP A 149 -26.99 -0.03 -3.81
C TRP A 149 -28.01 -1.08 -4.30
N LYS A 150 -27.95 -2.31 -3.78
CA LYS A 150 -28.97 -3.33 -4.06
C LYS A 150 -30.39 -2.85 -3.71
N ASP A 151 -30.52 -2.09 -2.61
CA ASP A 151 -31.74 -1.47 -2.10
C ASP A 151 -32.39 -0.46 -3.06
N ALA A 152 -31.61 0.13 -3.96
CA ALA A 152 -32.13 1.11 -4.90
C ALA A 152 -32.91 0.47 -6.05
N LEU A 153 -32.86 -0.86 -6.23
CA LEU A 153 -33.54 -1.58 -7.29
C LEU A 153 -34.96 -2.03 -6.87
N ILE A 154 -35.90 -1.92 -7.82
CA ILE A 154 -37.28 -2.33 -7.64
C ILE A 154 -37.51 -3.61 -8.44
N SER A 155 -37.28 -4.77 -7.81
CA SER A 155 -37.79 -6.07 -8.24
C SER A 155 -37.72 -7.10 -7.13
N ASP A 156 -38.02 -8.36 -7.45
CA ASP A 156 -37.76 -9.49 -6.56
C ASP A 156 -36.26 -9.67 -6.29
N VAL A 157 -35.92 -10.14 -5.08
CA VAL A 157 -34.53 -10.31 -4.62
C VAL A 157 -33.75 -11.24 -5.55
N GLN A 158 -34.36 -12.33 -6.00
CA GLN A 158 -33.68 -13.29 -6.89
C GLN A 158 -33.39 -12.68 -8.25
N GLU A 159 -34.34 -11.94 -8.82
CA GLU A 159 -34.16 -11.27 -10.11
C GLU A 159 -33.06 -10.20 -10.04
N ILE A 160 -32.95 -9.51 -8.91
CA ILE A 160 -31.86 -8.57 -8.66
C ILE A 160 -30.52 -9.30 -8.62
N ASP A 161 -30.40 -10.41 -7.87
CA ASP A 161 -29.15 -11.16 -7.75
C ASP A 161 -28.71 -11.78 -9.09
N ASP A 162 -29.64 -12.31 -9.87
CA ASP A 162 -29.37 -12.84 -11.21
C ASP A 162 -28.87 -11.71 -12.14
N ALA A 163 -29.55 -10.57 -12.15
CA ALA A 163 -29.19 -9.42 -12.98
C ALA A 163 -27.81 -8.82 -12.62
N CYS A 164 -27.48 -8.85 -11.34
CA CYS A 164 -26.18 -8.44 -10.82
C CYS A 164 -25.05 -9.35 -11.29
N SER A 165 -25.24 -10.67 -11.14
CA SER A 165 -24.28 -11.69 -11.58
C SER A 165 -24.05 -11.62 -13.09
N GLU A 166 -25.11 -11.51 -13.88
CA GLU A 166 -25.03 -11.33 -15.34
C GLU A 166 -24.33 -10.03 -15.75
N SER A 167 -24.38 -8.99 -14.91
CA SER A 167 -23.71 -7.72 -15.19
C SER A 167 -22.20 -7.83 -15.02
N ILE A 168 -21.72 -8.61 -14.03
CA ILE A 168 -20.29 -8.87 -13.86
C ILE A 168 -19.75 -9.67 -15.04
N LEU A 169 -20.45 -10.74 -15.44
CA LEU A 169 -20.06 -11.55 -16.62
C LEU A 169 -19.86 -10.70 -17.88
N LYS A 170 -20.69 -9.66 -18.05
CA LYS A 170 -20.53 -8.71 -19.16
C LYS A 170 -19.32 -7.82 -18.99
N TYR A 171 -19.07 -7.28 -17.80
CA TYR A 171 -17.89 -6.45 -17.55
C TYR A 171 -16.60 -7.22 -17.77
N THR A 172 -16.63 -8.53 -17.56
CA THR A 172 -15.46 -9.39 -17.68
C THR A 172 -15.39 -10.14 -19.02
N GLU A 173 -16.35 -9.94 -19.93
CA GLU A 173 -16.48 -10.71 -21.18
C GLU A 173 -15.27 -10.56 -22.13
N ASN A 174 -14.59 -9.41 -22.06
CA ASN A 174 -13.43 -9.09 -22.91
C ASN A 174 -12.09 -9.20 -22.14
N MET A 175 -12.12 -9.63 -20.88
CA MET A 175 -10.92 -9.79 -20.07
C MET A 175 -10.18 -11.07 -20.45
N SER A 176 -8.86 -11.03 -20.38
CA SER A 176 -8.03 -12.22 -20.51
C SER A 176 -8.26 -13.21 -19.36
N GLU A 177 -7.92 -14.48 -19.58
CA GLU A 177 -7.98 -15.50 -18.53
C GLU A 177 -7.14 -15.10 -17.30
N ASP A 178 -6.02 -14.41 -17.52
CA ASP A 178 -5.16 -13.94 -16.44
C ASP A 178 -5.79 -12.81 -15.62
N GLU A 179 -6.47 -11.86 -16.25
CA GLU A 179 -7.21 -10.82 -15.51
C GLU A 179 -8.32 -11.43 -14.64
N LEU A 180 -9.07 -12.39 -15.20
CA LEU A 180 -10.13 -13.12 -14.49
C LEU A 180 -9.59 -13.88 -13.29
N ARG A 181 -8.38 -14.42 -13.40
CA ARG A 181 -7.65 -15.09 -12.32
C ARG A 181 -7.27 -14.15 -11.18
N HIS A 182 -7.58 -12.85 -11.20
CA HIS A 182 -7.52 -12.00 -10.00
C HIS A 182 -8.83 -12.02 -9.19
N ILE A 183 -9.98 -12.24 -9.82
CA ILE A 183 -11.29 -12.18 -9.16
C ILE A 183 -11.49 -13.45 -8.31
N ARG A 184 -11.78 -13.27 -7.01
CA ARG A 184 -11.96 -14.39 -6.06
C ARG A 184 -13.40 -14.58 -5.61
N GLN A 185 -14.11 -13.48 -5.44
CA GLN A 185 -15.44 -13.49 -4.86
C GLN A 185 -16.20 -12.23 -5.25
N GLU A 186 -17.53 -12.37 -5.31
CA GLU A 186 -18.48 -11.32 -5.59
C GLU A 186 -19.49 -11.24 -4.46
N TYR A 187 -19.86 -10.02 -4.05
CA TYR A 187 -20.93 -9.72 -3.11
C TYR A 187 -21.83 -8.63 -3.67
N PHE A 188 -23.14 -8.73 -3.48
CA PHE A 188 -24.10 -7.69 -3.80
C PHE A 188 -24.85 -7.30 -2.54
N ILE A 189 -24.65 -6.05 -2.09
CA ILE A 189 -25.11 -5.59 -0.79
C ILE A 189 -26.10 -4.44 -0.91
N SER A 190 -27.05 -4.44 0.01
CA SER A 190 -27.92 -3.29 0.28
C SER A 190 -27.15 -2.28 1.13
N ASN A 191 -27.25 -0.99 0.81
CA ASN A 191 -26.65 0.05 1.64
C ASN A 191 -27.45 0.31 2.93
N THR A 192 -28.70 -0.14 2.95
CA THR A 192 -29.56 -0.16 4.13
C THR A 192 -29.61 -1.56 4.73
N GLU A 193 -28.56 -2.37 4.51
CA GLU A 193 -28.46 -3.70 5.10
C GLU A 193 -28.30 -3.59 6.62
N ASP A 194 -29.30 -4.07 7.35
CA ASP A 194 -29.30 -4.08 8.81
C ASP A 194 -28.74 -5.41 9.35
N ASP A 195 -28.62 -6.45 8.52
CA ASP A 195 -28.00 -7.72 8.92
C ASP A 195 -26.46 -7.62 8.89
N PRO A 196 -25.78 -7.68 10.05
CA PRO A 196 -24.33 -7.65 10.10
C PRO A 196 -23.66 -8.89 9.49
N SER A 197 -24.41 -9.98 9.23
CA SER A 197 -23.87 -11.26 8.78
C SER A 197 -23.13 -11.15 7.45
N VAL A 198 -23.65 -10.36 6.50
CA VAL A 198 -23.03 -10.16 5.17
C VAL A 198 -21.68 -9.47 5.32
N PHE A 199 -21.59 -8.43 6.14
CA PHE A 199 -20.33 -7.74 6.41
C PHE A 199 -19.35 -8.61 7.19
N GLN A 200 -19.84 -9.49 8.07
CA GLN A 200 -19.00 -10.47 8.74
C GLN A 200 -18.40 -11.47 7.73
N GLN A 201 -19.21 -11.99 6.80
CA GLN A 201 -18.73 -12.88 5.74
C GLN A 201 -17.67 -12.22 4.85
N ILE A 202 -17.88 -10.95 4.46
CA ILE A 202 -16.87 -10.20 3.70
C ILE A 202 -15.57 -10.09 4.49
N ARG A 203 -15.63 -9.74 5.79
CA ARG A 203 -14.43 -9.65 6.65
C ARG A 203 -13.70 -10.99 6.77
N GLU A 204 -14.44 -12.08 6.97
CA GLU A 204 -13.87 -13.42 7.06
C GLU A 204 -13.20 -13.85 5.75
N ASN A 205 -13.84 -13.54 4.61
CA ASN A 205 -13.25 -13.80 3.30
C ASN A 205 -11.97 -12.98 3.07
N ILE A 206 -11.98 -11.68 3.38
CA ILE A 206 -10.79 -10.82 3.33
C ILE A 206 -9.65 -11.42 4.14
N LEU A 207 -9.91 -11.87 5.37
CA LEU A 207 -8.90 -12.50 6.22
C LEU A 207 -8.40 -13.83 5.65
N ASN A 208 -9.28 -14.63 5.05
CA ASN A 208 -8.91 -15.91 4.43
C ASN A 208 -8.09 -15.71 3.15
N LEU A 209 -8.41 -14.70 2.34
CA LEU A 209 -7.62 -14.32 1.17
C LEU A 209 -6.24 -13.84 1.60
N ALA A 210 -6.17 -12.90 2.54
CA ALA A 210 -4.91 -12.38 3.08
C ALA A 210 -3.96 -13.51 3.54
N ARG A 211 -4.49 -14.53 4.23
CA ARG A 211 -3.71 -15.70 4.69
C ARG A 211 -3.08 -16.54 3.58
N LYS A 212 -3.64 -16.52 2.37
CA LYS A 212 -3.14 -17.29 1.22
C LYS A 212 -2.06 -16.53 0.43
N MET A 213 -1.90 -15.25 0.70
CA MET A 213 -1.05 -14.41 -0.12
C MET A 213 0.43 -14.65 0.20
N LYS A 214 1.29 -14.50 -0.80
CA LYS A 214 2.72 -14.83 -0.71
C LYS A 214 3.47 -14.08 0.38
N THR A 215 3.02 -12.89 0.77
CA THR A 215 3.68 -12.11 1.84
C THR A 215 3.18 -12.41 3.25
N TRP A 216 2.09 -13.17 3.39
CA TRP A 216 1.53 -13.48 4.70
C TRP A 216 2.47 -14.39 5.51
N ASN A 217 2.60 -14.12 6.81
CA ASN A 217 3.53 -14.81 7.73
C ASN A 217 5.01 -14.80 7.28
N LYS A 218 5.43 -13.88 6.38
CA LYS A 218 6.86 -13.68 6.15
C LYS A 218 7.54 -13.18 7.43
N ASP A 219 8.76 -13.65 7.67
CA ASP A 219 9.55 -13.25 8.83
C ASP A 219 9.80 -11.74 8.80
N TYR A 220 9.49 -11.08 9.91
CA TYR A 220 9.64 -9.64 10.08
C TYR A 220 10.89 -9.36 10.94
N PRO A 221 11.95 -8.73 10.40
CA PRO A 221 13.17 -8.50 11.17
C PRO A 221 12.94 -7.60 12.38
N LEU A 222 13.22 -8.10 13.59
CA LEU A 222 12.95 -7.37 14.84
C LEU A 222 13.69 -6.02 14.93
N LYS A 223 14.87 -5.89 14.29
CA LYS A 223 15.61 -4.63 14.22
C LYS A 223 14.79 -3.51 13.55
N PHE A 224 13.87 -3.86 12.64
CA PHE A 224 13.06 -2.88 11.91
C PHE A 224 12.05 -2.17 12.83
N ILE A 225 11.49 -2.86 13.82
CA ILE A 225 10.46 -2.32 14.75
C ILE A 225 10.96 -1.06 15.48
N GLN A 226 12.24 -1.02 15.86
CA GLN A 226 12.80 0.13 16.56
C GLN A 226 12.89 1.34 15.63
N LEU A 227 13.38 1.12 14.41
CA LEU A 227 13.49 2.17 13.41
C LEU A 227 12.10 2.67 12.99
N GLU A 228 11.14 1.77 12.74
CA GLU A 228 9.74 2.12 12.47
C GLU A 228 9.18 3.05 13.53
N THR A 229 9.33 2.70 14.81
CA THR A 229 8.81 3.51 15.92
C THR A 229 9.40 4.93 15.89
N ARG A 230 10.71 5.05 15.65
CA ARG A 230 11.37 6.35 15.52
C ARG A 230 10.91 7.12 14.29
N LEU A 231 10.72 6.44 13.16
CA LEU A 231 10.22 7.05 11.92
C LEU A 231 8.76 7.48 12.03
N GLN A 232 7.92 6.77 12.78
CA GLN A 232 6.53 7.20 13.04
C GLN A 232 6.46 8.49 13.85
N GLU A 233 7.35 8.68 14.83
CA GLU A 233 7.46 9.97 15.51
C GLU A 233 8.03 11.04 14.57
N LYS A 234 9.05 10.71 13.77
CA LYS A 234 9.64 11.66 12.82
C LYS A 234 8.66 12.12 11.75
N LYS A 235 7.79 11.23 11.29
CA LYS A 235 6.71 11.49 10.33
C LYS A 235 5.79 12.64 10.78
N LYS A 236 5.57 12.81 12.09
CA LYS A 236 4.76 13.91 12.64
C LYS A 236 5.41 15.28 12.45
N GLU A 237 6.74 15.32 12.31
CA GLU A 237 7.51 16.55 12.08
C GLU A 237 7.77 16.80 10.60
N LEU A 238 8.19 15.77 9.87
CA LEU A 238 8.62 15.86 8.48
C LEU A 238 8.04 14.69 7.67
N PRO A 239 7.28 14.96 6.59
CA PRO A 239 6.70 13.93 5.74
C PRO A 239 7.73 13.30 4.80
N ILE A 240 8.86 13.98 4.56
CA ILE A 240 9.96 13.53 3.71
C ILE A 240 11.26 13.70 4.48
N ILE A 241 12.16 12.73 4.36
CA ILE A 241 13.53 12.79 4.88
C ILE A 241 14.51 12.17 3.88
N SER A 242 15.81 12.44 4.07
CA SER A 242 16.88 11.90 3.25
C SER A 242 17.38 10.55 3.79
N PHE A 243 18.08 9.78 2.95
CA PHE A 243 18.77 8.56 3.40
C PHE A 243 19.72 8.81 4.57
N GLN A 244 20.44 9.94 4.56
CA GLN A 244 21.34 10.34 5.65
C GLN A 244 20.60 10.56 6.97
N GLU A 245 19.41 11.17 6.93
CA GLU A 245 18.59 11.34 8.13
C GLU A 245 18.12 9.99 8.69
N ILE A 246 17.78 9.03 7.82
CA ILE A 246 17.45 7.66 8.27
C ILE A 246 18.66 6.97 8.88
N GLN A 247 19.85 7.10 8.28
CA GLN A 247 21.09 6.55 8.85
C GLN A 247 21.34 7.09 10.26
N ASN A 248 21.17 8.41 10.45
CA ASN A 248 21.34 9.05 11.76
C ASN A 248 20.30 8.54 12.78
N ILE A 249 19.03 8.38 12.36
CA ILE A 249 17.98 7.84 13.25
C ILE A 249 18.27 6.38 13.60
N ALA A 250 18.75 5.60 12.63
CA ALA A 250 19.06 4.18 12.80
C ALA A 250 20.29 3.95 13.68
N SER A 251 21.32 4.80 13.61
CA SER A 251 22.49 4.73 14.48
C SER A 251 22.14 4.93 15.96
N ASP A 252 21.07 5.66 16.25
CA ASP A 252 20.58 5.96 17.61
C ASP A 252 19.61 4.88 18.15
N THR A 253 19.44 3.78 17.42
CA THR A 253 18.65 2.64 17.89
C THR A 253 19.53 1.67 18.69
N PRO A 254 18.98 0.96 19.69
CA PRO A 254 19.73 -0.04 20.44
C PRO A 254 20.43 -1.11 19.59
N LYS A 255 19.87 -1.44 18.41
CA LYS A 255 20.47 -2.36 17.43
C LYS A 255 20.53 -1.69 16.05
N PRO A 256 21.58 -0.90 15.78
CA PRO A 256 21.72 -0.18 14.51
C PRO A 256 21.72 -1.12 13.31
N LEU A 257 21.15 -0.62 12.21
CA LEU A 257 21.17 -1.25 10.89
C LEU A 257 22.34 -0.67 10.10
N ASN A 258 23.09 -1.53 9.40
CA ASN A 258 24.09 -1.06 8.43
C ASN A 258 23.41 -0.57 7.13
N ASP A 259 24.18 0.02 6.22
CA ASP A 259 23.64 0.59 4.98
C ASP A 259 22.94 -0.42 4.06
N GLU A 260 23.35 -1.69 4.05
CA GLU A 260 22.69 -2.74 3.26
C GLU A 260 21.37 -3.14 3.93
N GLU A 261 21.38 -3.35 5.25
CA GLU A 261 20.18 -3.62 6.04
C GLU A 261 19.17 -2.47 5.98
N LEU A 262 19.63 -1.22 5.91
CA LEU A 262 18.79 -0.04 5.73
C LEU A 262 18.14 0.01 4.34
N ARG A 263 18.86 -0.36 3.29
CA ARG A 263 18.26 -0.48 1.96
C ARG A 263 17.20 -1.58 1.93
N LEU A 264 17.48 -2.73 2.54
CA LEU A 264 16.48 -3.80 2.70
C LEU A 264 15.27 -3.32 3.51
N PHE A 265 15.48 -2.55 4.58
CA PHE A 265 14.41 -1.91 5.34
C PHE A 265 13.56 -1.02 4.43
N LEU A 266 14.17 -0.13 3.66
CA LEU A 266 13.46 0.82 2.80
C LEU A 266 12.73 0.14 1.66
N GLU A 267 13.34 -0.87 1.05
CA GLU A 267 12.70 -1.70 0.04
C GLU A 267 11.47 -2.38 0.64
N PHE A 268 11.63 -3.15 1.71
CA PHE A 268 10.52 -3.81 2.40
C PHE A 268 9.39 -2.83 2.80
N HIS A 269 9.71 -1.66 3.36
CA HIS A 269 8.67 -0.70 3.78
C HIS A 269 8.04 0.06 2.62
N HIS A 270 8.76 0.19 1.51
CA HIS A 270 8.19 0.64 0.24
C HIS A 270 7.18 -0.39 -0.25
N GLU A 271 7.54 -1.67 -0.27
CA GLU A 271 6.68 -2.77 -0.71
C GLU A 271 5.33 -2.80 0.02
N ILE A 272 5.33 -2.66 1.35
CA ILE A 272 4.09 -2.61 2.15
C ILE A 272 3.44 -1.22 2.21
N ARG A 273 3.98 -0.22 1.49
CA ARG A 273 3.56 1.20 1.45
C ARG A 273 3.47 1.88 2.82
N ALA A 274 4.26 1.42 3.78
CA ALA A 274 4.48 2.15 5.02
C ALA A 274 5.22 3.47 4.76
N LEU A 275 6.05 3.50 3.71
CA LEU A 275 6.72 4.68 3.16
C LEU A 275 6.86 4.56 1.64
N VAL A 276 7.35 5.60 0.96
CA VAL A 276 7.75 5.54 -0.45
C VAL A 276 9.24 5.83 -0.59
N TYR A 277 9.96 4.91 -1.23
CA TYR A 277 11.38 4.99 -1.52
C TYR A 277 11.62 4.62 -2.99
N PHE A 278 12.39 5.43 -3.70
CA PHE A 278 12.84 5.14 -5.06
C PHE A 278 14.36 5.02 -5.07
N LYS A 279 14.89 3.90 -5.57
CA LYS A 279 16.35 3.65 -5.62
C LYS A 279 17.09 4.72 -6.42
N ASP A 280 16.46 5.22 -7.48
CA ASP A 280 17.01 6.27 -8.36
C ASP A 280 16.85 7.69 -7.78
N LEU A 281 16.14 7.83 -6.65
CA LEU A 281 15.90 9.10 -5.99
C LEU A 281 16.05 9.00 -4.46
N PRO A 282 17.22 8.56 -3.95
CA PRO A 282 17.42 8.22 -2.54
C PRO A 282 17.41 9.42 -1.59
N SER A 283 17.49 10.64 -2.12
CA SER A 283 17.42 11.89 -1.36
C SER A 283 16.01 12.20 -0.83
N TYR A 284 14.99 11.51 -1.35
CA TYR A 284 13.59 11.77 -1.03
C TYR A 284 12.90 10.48 -0.60
N ILE A 285 12.84 10.28 0.71
CA ILE A 285 12.15 9.16 1.33
C ILE A 285 10.89 9.71 1.97
N ILE A 286 9.74 9.31 1.44
CA ILE A 286 8.43 9.84 1.84
C ILE A 286 7.91 8.96 2.98
N LEU A 287 7.98 9.46 4.21
CA LEU A 287 7.44 8.79 5.39
C LEU A 287 5.92 8.88 5.48
N ASP A 288 5.35 9.99 4.98
CA ASP A 288 3.91 10.18 4.97
C ASP A 288 3.31 9.99 3.58
N THR A 289 2.81 8.78 3.34
CA THR A 289 2.16 8.43 2.08
C THR A 289 0.84 9.18 1.86
N GLN A 290 0.14 9.59 2.94
CA GLN A 290 -1.05 10.45 2.83
C GLN A 290 -0.68 11.86 2.37
N TRP A 291 0.44 12.41 2.85
CA TRP A 291 0.95 13.71 2.40
C TRP A 291 1.24 13.71 0.89
N LEU A 292 1.80 12.61 0.35
CA LEU A 292 2.02 12.47 -1.08
C LEU A 292 0.71 12.36 -1.87
N SER A 293 -0.24 11.57 -1.37
CA SER A 293 -1.57 11.46 -1.97
C SER A 293 -2.29 12.81 -2.02
N ASP A 294 -2.22 13.58 -0.93
CA ASP A 294 -2.77 14.93 -0.88
C ASP A 294 -2.08 15.85 -1.90
N ALA A 295 -0.75 15.76 -2.05
CA ALA A 295 -0.01 16.55 -3.04
C ALA A 295 -0.52 16.28 -4.46
N PHE A 296 -0.66 15.01 -4.83
CA PHE A 296 -1.26 14.61 -6.10
C PHE A 296 -2.67 15.14 -6.26
N ARG A 297 -3.52 14.99 -5.25
CA ARG A 297 -4.89 15.53 -5.25
C ARG A 297 -4.90 17.02 -5.54
N TYR A 298 -4.01 17.80 -4.93
CA TYR A 298 -3.95 19.25 -5.16
C TYR A 298 -3.48 19.61 -6.57
N ILE A 299 -2.53 18.87 -7.13
CA ILE A 299 -2.03 19.07 -8.50
C ILE A 299 -3.11 18.69 -9.52
N VAL A 300 -3.73 17.52 -9.39
CA VAL A 300 -4.77 17.04 -10.30
C VAL A 300 -5.98 17.97 -10.26
N THR A 301 -6.42 18.37 -9.06
CA THR A 301 -7.57 19.26 -8.90
C THR A 301 -7.23 20.75 -9.04
N ALA A 302 -6.07 21.10 -9.62
CA ALA A 302 -5.57 22.46 -9.64
C ALA A 302 -6.51 23.48 -10.31
N LYS A 303 -7.44 23.02 -11.16
CA LYS A 303 -8.52 23.81 -11.76
C LYS A 303 -9.28 24.67 -10.75
N LYS A 304 -9.49 24.17 -9.54
CA LYS A 304 -10.20 24.90 -8.47
C LYS A 304 -9.44 26.14 -7.97
N PHE A 305 -8.13 26.23 -8.22
CA PHE A 305 -7.29 27.33 -7.77
C PHE A 305 -7.06 28.43 -8.82
N ARG A 306 -7.50 28.21 -10.07
CA ARG A 306 -7.26 29.13 -11.21
C ARG A 306 -7.76 30.55 -10.96
N ALA A 307 -8.92 30.72 -10.33
CA ALA A 307 -9.55 32.03 -10.15
C ALA A 307 -8.76 32.96 -9.21
N ILE A 308 -7.76 32.46 -8.48
CA ILE A 308 -7.18 33.18 -7.35
C ILE A 308 -5.81 33.83 -7.65
N SER A 309 -5.06 33.37 -8.66
CA SER A 309 -3.75 33.97 -8.97
C SER A 309 -3.79 34.93 -10.16
N ILE A 310 -4.00 36.21 -9.87
CA ILE A 310 -3.92 37.28 -10.88
C ILE A 310 -2.47 37.42 -11.40
N LYS A 311 -1.47 37.22 -10.52
CA LYS A 311 -0.05 37.42 -10.83
C LYS A 311 0.51 36.38 -11.81
N ASN A 312 0.12 35.11 -11.66
CA ASN A 312 0.65 34.01 -12.48
C ASN A 312 -0.32 33.57 -13.59
N ARG A 313 -1.30 34.40 -13.96
CA ARG A 313 -2.40 34.02 -14.88
C ARG A 313 -1.91 33.38 -16.19
N LYS A 314 -0.87 33.93 -16.82
CA LYS A 314 -0.30 33.37 -18.07
C LYS A 314 0.26 31.96 -17.88
N LYS A 315 0.91 31.69 -16.75
CA LYS A 315 1.48 30.36 -16.41
C LYS A 315 0.37 29.35 -16.09
N TRP A 316 -0.69 29.81 -15.42
CA TRP A 316 -1.91 29.03 -15.25
C TRP A 316 -2.55 28.68 -16.59
N ASP A 317 -2.61 29.63 -17.54
CA ASP A 317 -3.16 29.36 -18.87
C ASP A 317 -2.29 28.36 -19.66
N GLU A 318 -0.96 28.39 -19.52
CA GLU A 318 -0.06 27.37 -20.11
C GLU A 318 -0.27 25.96 -19.53
N LEU A 319 -0.57 25.85 -18.23
CA LEU A 319 -0.91 24.55 -17.63
C LEU A 319 -2.15 23.94 -18.31
N TYR A 320 -3.23 24.71 -18.49
CA TYR A 320 -4.46 24.17 -19.08
C TYR A 320 -4.41 24.00 -20.60
N SER A 321 -3.71 24.90 -21.30
CA SER A 321 -3.65 24.84 -22.76
C SER A 321 -2.61 23.86 -23.28
N ARG A 322 -1.55 23.60 -22.51
CA ARG A 322 -0.37 22.83 -22.97
C ARG A 322 0.10 21.75 -21.99
N GLY A 323 -0.53 21.61 -20.82
CA GLY A 323 -0.09 20.68 -19.78
C GLY A 323 1.22 21.10 -19.09
N LYS A 324 1.66 22.35 -19.24
CA LYS A 324 2.95 22.80 -18.70
C LYS A 324 2.83 23.33 -17.27
N LEU A 325 3.35 22.57 -16.32
CA LEU A 325 3.36 22.94 -14.90
C LEU A 325 4.61 23.74 -14.55
N HIS A 326 4.42 25.01 -14.18
CA HIS A 326 5.49 25.90 -13.72
C HIS A 326 5.62 25.87 -12.19
N SER A 327 6.82 26.11 -11.67
CA SER A 327 7.08 26.13 -10.21
C SER A 327 6.21 27.17 -9.48
N GLU A 328 5.93 28.32 -10.09
CA GLU A 328 5.10 29.34 -9.44
C GLU A 328 3.62 28.95 -9.40
N VAL A 329 3.17 28.11 -10.33
CA VAL A 329 1.83 27.52 -10.28
C VAL A 329 1.74 26.50 -9.16
N LEU A 330 2.77 25.66 -8.99
CA LEU A 330 2.88 24.75 -7.84
C LEU A 330 2.88 25.51 -6.51
N GLU A 331 3.61 26.62 -6.43
CA GLU A 331 3.58 27.47 -5.25
C GLU A 331 2.18 28.03 -4.99
N ASP A 332 1.47 28.48 -6.02
CA ASP A 332 0.10 28.99 -5.86
C ASP A 332 -0.87 27.90 -5.37
N ILE A 333 -0.70 26.66 -5.86
CA ILE A 333 -1.47 25.48 -5.43
C ILE A 333 -1.20 25.19 -3.95
N PHE A 334 0.07 25.07 -3.57
CA PHE A 334 0.47 24.62 -2.24
C PHE A 334 0.46 25.73 -1.17
N LYS A 335 0.59 27.02 -1.53
CA LYS A 335 0.50 28.15 -0.57
C LYS A 335 -0.83 28.19 0.18
N LYS A 336 -1.90 27.66 -0.42
CA LYS A 336 -3.23 27.64 0.17
C LYS A 336 -3.45 26.52 1.16
N GLU A 337 -2.52 25.59 1.26
CA GLU A 337 -2.61 24.46 2.16
C GLU A 337 -1.52 24.54 3.24
N ASN A 338 -1.96 24.67 4.48
CA ASN A 338 -1.07 24.87 5.62
C ASN A 338 -0.12 23.69 5.87
N SER A 339 -0.48 22.49 5.38
CA SER A 339 0.36 21.30 5.52
C SER A 339 1.57 21.31 4.59
N PHE A 340 1.55 22.01 3.45
CA PHE A 340 2.69 22.09 2.53
C PHE A 340 3.56 23.33 2.78
N SER A 341 2.99 24.40 3.32
CA SER A 341 3.73 25.63 3.64
C SER A 341 4.73 25.45 4.80
N LYS A 342 4.43 24.57 5.77
CA LYS A 342 5.33 24.26 6.91
C LYS A 342 6.62 23.53 6.50
N HIS A 343 6.58 22.72 5.44
CA HIS A 343 7.70 21.88 5.02
C HIS A 343 8.57 22.56 3.94
N LYS A 344 8.18 23.74 3.45
CA LYS A 344 8.91 24.49 2.42
C LYS A 344 10.27 25.01 2.93
N GLY A 345 10.32 25.50 4.18
CA GLY A 345 11.55 26.03 4.77
C GLY A 345 12.53 24.94 5.21
N SER A 346 12.03 23.77 5.60
CA SER A 346 12.89 22.77 6.24
C SER A 346 13.78 21.98 5.27
N TYR A 347 13.41 21.89 3.99
CA TYR A 347 14.13 21.07 3.00
C TYR A 347 14.98 21.92 2.05
N SER A 348 14.46 23.07 1.59
CA SER A 348 15.18 24.03 0.74
C SER A 348 16.42 24.63 1.44
N GLU A 349 16.35 24.85 2.75
CA GLU A 349 17.47 25.39 3.53
C GLU A 349 18.51 24.32 3.89
N ARG A 350 18.15 23.03 3.88
CA ARG A 350 19.03 21.91 4.30
C ARG A 350 19.79 21.25 3.17
N HIS A 351 19.31 21.33 1.92
CA HIS A 351 19.89 20.57 0.80
C HIS A 351 20.33 21.39 -0.40
N GLY A 352 20.33 22.72 -0.30
CA GLY A 352 20.75 23.60 -1.39
C GLY A 352 19.66 23.70 -2.48
N GLU A 353 19.42 24.91 -2.94
CA GLU A 353 18.40 25.24 -3.93
C GLU A 353 18.58 24.45 -5.25
N ILE A 354 17.44 24.10 -5.87
CA ILE A 354 17.32 23.70 -7.28
C ILE A 354 17.52 24.91 -8.18
#